data_AF-A0A3L8E2T3-F1
#
_entry.id   AF-A0A3L8E2T3-F1
#
_cell.length_a   1.000
_cell.length_b   1.000
_cell.length_c   1.000
_cell.angle_alpha   90.00
_cell.angle_beta   90.00
_cell.angle_gamma   90.00
#
_symmetry.space_group_name_H-M   'P 1'
#
loop_
_entity.id
_entity.type
_entity.pdbx_description
1 polymer ?
#
loop_
_entity_poly.entity_id
_entity_poly.type
_entity_poly.pdbx_seq_one_letter_code
_entity_poly.pdbx_strand_id
1 'polypeptide(L)'
;VLMEARILGFRNVLAILLLFACFWLQTKGSFEPERLQRKLAALYNIFDYVNKRPQQMNVDLTYGITLTEANLIATFKHKNVQYLEKEFYNALKELVELSDLTRRNLMINVVPWDKTEFLLQSTLNYPNLWIRPISWTRISSEMRPIPNQRLNYSEIVASLWHGTPNGRESDACLLEIMHSSLNGTCQVPQICIEMLTRDDDTTGYPLTHRLLIIQMVKAFRLRETNAALFSYLIPTYCARILQDLVNLEAWNFPNPSQDLMTQQSTRMCN
;
A
#
# COMPACT_ATOMS: atom_id res chain seq x y z
N VAL A 1 27.57 69.64 0.05
CA VAL A 1 27.18 68.47 -0.77
C VAL A 1 27.50 67.22 0.04
N LEU A 2 26.46 66.57 0.58
CA LEU A 2 26.55 65.34 1.38
C LEU A 2 27.06 64.20 0.50
N MET A 3 28.04 63.43 1.00
CA MET A 3 28.41 62.14 0.41
C MET A 3 27.90 61.04 1.34
N GLU A 4 26.94 60.29 0.84
CA GLU A 4 26.29 59.16 1.50
C GLU A 4 27.31 58.05 1.82
N ALA A 5 27.47 57.74 3.11
CA ALA A 5 28.01 56.45 3.52
C ALA A 5 26.95 55.38 3.24
N ARG A 6 27.04 54.73 2.07
CA ARG A 6 26.19 53.59 1.71
C ARG A 6 26.43 52.44 2.69
N ILE A 7 25.40 52.15 3.47
CA ILE A 7 25.31 51.03 4.40
C ILE A 7 25.32 49.72 3.60
N LEU A 8 26.50 49.13 3.43
CA LEU A 8 26.71 47.84 2.77
C LEU A 8 26.35 46.62 3.67
N GLY A 9 25.81 46.86 4.88
CA GLY A 9 25.62 45.82 5.91
C GLY A 9 24.24 45.17 5.95
N PHE A 10 23.17 45.85 5.52
CA PHE A 10 21.80 45.37 5.78
C PHE A 10 21.33 44.25 4.83
N ARG A 11 21.79 44.27 3.58
CA ARG A 11 21.33 43.32 2.55
C ARG A 11 21.83 41.88 2.82
N ASN A 12 23.02 41.75 3.41
CA ASN A 12 23.61 40.45 3.76
C ASN A 12 23.02 39.87 5.05
N VAL A 13 22.68 40.71 6.03
CA VAL A 13 22.04 40.26 7.27
C VAL A 13 20.61 39.77 7.01
N LEU A 14 19.85 40.45 6.15
CA LEU A 14 18.52 40.00 5.75
C LEU A 14 18.55 38.67 4.98
N ALA A 15 19.53 38.48 4.10
CA ALA A 15 19.71 37.23 3.35
C ALA A 15 20.08 36.04 4.27
N ILE A 16 20.93 36.28 5.28
CA ILE A 16 21.28 35.27 6.30
C ILE A 16 20.07 34.95 7.18
N LEU A 17 19.32 35.95 7.64
CA LEU A 17 18.09 35.74 8.43
C LEU A 17 17.00 35.01 7.63
N LEU A 18 16.87 35.28 6.32
CA LEU A 18 15.95 34.57 5.44
C LEU A 18 16.40 33.12 5.18
N LEU A 19 17.71 32.87 5.04
CA LEU A 19 18.26 31.52 4.98
C LEU A 19 17.93 30.75 6.27
N PHE A 20 18.15 31.34 7.44
CA PHE A 20 17.80 30.71 8.73
C PHE A 20 16.29 30.55 8.93
N ALA A 21 15.46 31.49 8.49
CA ALA A 21 14.00 31.38 8.54
C ALA A 21 13.48 30.23 7.66
N CYS A 22 14.10 29.99 6.49
CA CYS A 22 13.79 28.85 5.63
C CYS A 22 14.21 27.49 6.24
N PHE A 23 15.20 27.46 7.13
CA PHE A 23 15.59 26.24 7.85
C PHE A 23 14.71 25.92 9.08
N TRP A 24 13.94 26.89 9.58
CA TRP A 24 13.16 26.73 10.82
C TRP A 24 11.76 26.14 10.64
N LEU A 25 11.28 25.98 9.40
CA LEU A 25 10.10 25.16 9.10
C LEU A 25 10.44 23.66 9.00
N GLN A 26 11.32 23.18 9.88
CA GLN A 26 11.28 21.78 10.25
C GLN A 26 10.07 21.59 11.16
N THR A 27 8.95 21.18 10.59
CA THR A 27 7.90 20.51 11.35
C THR A 27 8.54 19.33 12.08
N LYS A 28 8.86 19.49 13.37
CA LYS A 28 9.26 18.38 14.23
C LYS A 28 8.08 17.42 14.25
N GLY A 29 8.19 16.32 13.53
CA GLY A 29 7.29 15.19 13.75
C GLY A 29 7.49 14.78 15.20
N SER A 30 6.47 14.94 16.03
CA SER A 30 6.49 14.39 17.38
C SER A 30 6.37 12.88 17.24
N PHE A 31 7.37 12.14 17.74
CA PHE A 31 7.23 10.72 17.92
C PHE A 31 6.28 10.50 19.10
N GLU A 32 5.26 9.67 18.90
CA GLU A 32 4.23 9.34 19.91
C GLU A 32 4.41 7.87 20.34
N PRO A 33 5.28 7.58 21.34
CA PRO A 33 5.59 6.21 21.79
C PRO A 33 4.35 5.38 22.12
N GLU A 34 3.40 5.95 22.87
CA GLU A 34 2.17 5.27 23.28
C GLU A 34 1.29 4.88 22.09
N ARG A 35 1.25 5.70 21.05
CA ARG A 35 0.49 5.41 19.83
C ARG A 35 1.16 4.31 19.03
N LEU A 36 2.50 4.32 18.95
CA LEU A 36 3.23 3.23 18.32
C LEU A 36 3.04 1.92 19.09
N GLN A 37 3.20 1.93 20.42
CA GLN A 37 3.02 0.77 21.28
C GLN A 37 1.64 0.13 21.09
N ARG A 38 0.57 0.93 21.09
CA ARG A 38 -0.80 0.44 20.83
C ARG A 38 -0.93 -0.24 19.47
N LYS A 39 -0.30 0.32 18.43
CA LYS A 39 -0.31 -0.27 17.08
C LYS A 39 0.47 -1.59 17.02
N LEU A 40 1.63 -1.66 17.66
CA LEU A 40 2.44 -2.87 17.72
C LEU A 40 1.71 -3.98 18.49
N ALA A 41 1.09 -3.65 19.62
CA ALA A 41 0.29 -4.59 20.41
C ALA A 41 -0.94 -5.10 19.62
N ALA A 42 -1.64 -4.21 18.90
CA ALA A 42 -2.75 -4.62 18.04
C ALA A 42 -2.28 -5.59 16.94
N LEU A 43 -1.15 -5.29 16.30
CA LEU A 43 -0.59 -6.16 15.26
C LEU A 43 -0.16 -7.53 15.80
N TYR A 44 0.47 -7.55 16.99
CA TYR A 44 0.81 -8.78 17.68
C TYR A 44 -0.42 -9.65 17.92
N ASN A 45 -1.49 -9.05 18.45
CA ASN A 45 -2.74 -9.76 18.74
C ASN A 45 -3.39 -10.33 17.48
N ILE A 46 -3.34 -9.61 16.36
CA ILE A 46 -3.82 -10.11 15.07
C ILE A 46 -3.01 -11.34 14.65
N PHE A 47 -1.68 -11.25 14.66
CA PHE A 47 -0.84 -12.40 14.27
C PHE A 47 -1.03 -13.60 15.19
N ASP A 48 -1.06 -13.39 16.51
CA ASP A 48 -1.31 -14.46 17.49
C ASP A 48 -2.69 -15.12 17.27
N TYR A 49 -3.73 -14.31 17.04
CA TYR A 49 -5.08 -14.82 16.77
C TYR A 49 -5.13 -15.70 15.52
N VAL A 50 -4.54 -15.20 14.43
CA VAL A 50 -4.49 -15.86 13.12
C VAL A 50 -3.66 -17.14 13.21
N ASN A 51 -2.50 -17.08 13.85
CA ASN A 51 -1.60 -18.21 14.02
C ASN A 51 -2.23 -19.35 14.85
N LYS A 52 -3.11 -19.03 15.81
CA LYS A 52 -3.82 -20.03 16.61
C LYS A 52 -5.03 -20.66 15.91
N ARG A 53 -5.52 -20.07 14.81
CA ARG A 53 -6.77 -20.46 14.14
C ARG A 53 -6.63 -20.53 12.62
N PRO A 54 -5.58 -21.16 12.05
CA PRO A 54 -5.36 -21.13 10.62
C PRO A 54 -6.52 -21.74 9.81
N GLN A 55 -7.28 -22.69 10.38
CA GLN A 55 -8.41 -23.33 9.72
C GLN A 55 -9.63 -22.41 9.54
N GLN A 56 -9.66 -21.26 10.21
CA GLN A 56 -10.72 -20.25 10.06
C GLN A 56 -10.34 -19.16 9.06
N MET A 57 -9.18 -19.30 8.41
CA MET A 57 -8.59 -18.29 7.53
C MET A 57 -8.63 -18.74 6.07
N ASN A 58 -8.56 -17.77 5.16
CA ASN A 58 -8.51 -18.01 3.72
C ASN A 58 -7.13 -17.63 3.14
N VAL A 59 -6.96 -17.89 1.84
CA VAL A 59 -5.70 -17.59 1.14
C VAL A 59 -5.40 -16.10 1.11
N ASP A 60 -6.43 -15.25 1.02
CA ASP A 60 -6.31 -13.79 0.95
C ASP A 60 -5.64 -13.25 2.21
N LEU A 61 -6.01 -13.79 3.38
CA LEU A 61 -5.35 -13.42 4.62
C LEU A 61 -3.87 -13.81 4.62
N THR A 62 -3.52 -14.95 4.05
CA THR A 62 -2.10 -15.36 3.91
C THR A 62 -1.31 -14.33 3.11
N TYR A 63 -1.93 -13.79 2.07
CA TYR A 63 -1.35 -12.70 1.28
C TYR A 63 -1.24 -11.39 2.09
N GLY A 64 -2.27 -11.02 2.85
CA GLY A 64 -2.23 -9.87 3.76
C GLY A 64 -1.10 -9.96 4.80
N ILE A 65 -0.91 -11.14 5.40
CA ILE A 65 0.22 -11.39 6.33
C ILE A 65 1.56 -11.27 5.59
N THR A 66 1.68 -11.81 4.38
CA THR A 66 2.90 -11.69 3.55
C THR A 66 3.25 -10.23 3.26
N LEU A 67 2.28 -9.41 2.86
CA LEU A 67 2.49 -7.99 2.61
C LEU A 67 2.89 -7.24 3.89
N THR A 68 2.30 -7.63 5.02
CA THR A 68 2.64 -7.03 6.31
C THR A 68 4.07 -7.39 6.73
N GLU A 69 4.47 -8.66 6.59
CA GLU A 69 5.84 -9.13 6.82
C GLU A 69 6.84 -8.35 5.96
N ALA A 70 6.57 -8.22 4.65
CA ALA A 70 7.41 -7.47 3.74
C ALA A 70 7.56 -5.99 4.13
N ASN A 71 6.47 -5.36 4.59
CA ASN A 71 6.49 -3.98 5.09
C ASN A 71 7.28 -3.85 6.40
N LEU A 72 7.10 -4.77 7.35
CA LEU A 72 7.88 -4.81 8.59
C LEU A 72 9.37 -4.94 8.29
N ILE A 73 9.76 -5.85 7.39
CA ILE A 73 11.16 -5.99 6.94
C ILE A 73 11.66 -4.70 6.27
N ALA A 74 10.82 -4.05 5.46
CA ALA A 74 11.17 -2.78 4.82
C ALA A 74 11.42 -1.65 5.84
N THR A 75 10.78 -1.66 7.02
CA THR A 75 11.06 -0.67 8.08
C THR A 75 12.51 -0.75 8.56
N PHE A 76 13.07 -1.95 8.68
CA PHE A 76 14.46 -2.16 9.08
C PHE A 76 15.47 -1.70 8.02
N LYS A 77 15.05 -1.64 6.76
CA LYS A 77 15.89 -1.12 5.66
C LYS A 77 15.87 0.41 5.57
N HIS A 78 15.01 1.08 6.34
CA HIS A 78 14.86 2.52 6.28
C HIS A 78 15.90 3.23 7.15
N LYS A 79 16.55 4.28 6.62
CA LYS A 79 17.61 5.04 7.30
C LYS A 79 17.25 5.56 8.71
N ASN A 80 15.97 5.84 8.96
CA ASN A 80 15.51 6.36 10.25
C ASN A 80 15.36 5.29 11.33
N VAL A 81 15.51 3.99 11.02
CA VAL A 81 15.39 2.93 12.03
C VAL A 81 16.41 3.11 13.17
N GLN A 82 17.55 3.74 12.89
CA GLN A 82 18.58 4.06 13.88
C GLN A 82 18.11 5.00 15.00
N TYR A 83 17.02 5.74 14.78
CA TYR A 83 16.44 6.66 15.77
C TYR A 83 15.36 6.00 16.62
N LEU A 84 15.04 4.73 16.36
CA LEU A 84 14.02 4.01 17.10
C LEU A 84 14.58 3.54 18.44
N GLU A 85 13.82 3.71 19.51
CA GLU A 85 14.21 3.22 20.83
C GLU A 85 14.34 1.69 20.83
N LYS A 86 15.24 1.17 21.66
CA LYS A 86 15.59 -0.26 21.68
C LYS A 86 14.37 -1.16 21.93
N GLU A 87 13.44 -0.72 22.77
CA GLU A 87 12.19 -1.44 23.04
C GLU A 87 11.33 -1.61 21.78
N PHE A 88 11.10 -0.54 21.03
CA PHE A 88 10.33 -0.60 19.79
C PHE A 88 11.06 -1.36 18.68
N TYR A 89 12.39 -1.25 18.63
CA TYR A 89 13.21 -2.03 17.71
C TYR A 89 13.05 -3.54 17.97
N ASN A 90 13.13 -3.96 19.24
CA ASN A 90 12.95 -5.35 19.63
C ASN A 90 11.52 -5.83 19.35
N ALA A 91 10.50 -5.03 19.69
CA ALA A 91 9.11 -5.37 19.41
C ALA A 91 8.83 -5.53 17.90
N LEU A 92 9.41 -4.66 17.05
CA LEU A 92 9.31 -4.83 15.59
C LEU A 92 9.99 -6.12 15.12
N LYS A 93 11.11 -6.50 15.73
CA LYS A 93 11.83 -7.72 15.36
C LYS A 93 11.00 -8.96 15.72
N GLU A 94 10.42 -8.98 16.92
CA GLU A 94 9.49 -10.02 17.36
C GLU A 94 8.27 -10.12 16.44
N LEU A 95 7.73 -8.98 15.98
CA LEU A 95 6.62 -8.96 15.02
C LEU A 95 7.02 -9.51 13.65
N VAL A 96 8.25 -9.27 13.17
CA VAL A 96 8.75 -9.90 11.94
C VAL A 96 8.79 -11.42 12.10
N GLU A 97 9.38 -11.91 13.19
CA GLU A 97 9.48 -13.35 13.48
C GLU A 97 8.10 -14.00 13.61
N LEU A 98 7.17 -13.34 14.31
CA LEU A 98 5.80 -13.81 14.46
C LEU A 98 5.04 -13.78 13.12
N SER A 99 5.26 -12.77 12.27
CA SER A 99 4.64 -12.70 10.94
C SER A 99 5.12 -13.83 10.01
N ASP A 100 6.42 -14.15 10.01
CA ASP A 100 6.96 -15.29 9.24
C ASP A 100 6.40 -16.62 9.75
N LEU A 101 6.37 -16.82 11.08
CA LEU A 101 5.78 -18.01 11.68
C LEU A 101 4.30 -18.15 11.29
N THR A 102 3.53 -17.07 11.41
CA THR A 102 2.11 -17.03 11.07
C THR A 102 1.89 -17.34 9.59
N ARG A 103 2.63 -16.69 8.70
CA ARG A 103 2.56 -16.93 7.25
C ARG A 103 2.86 -18.38 6.90
N ARG A 104 3.94 -18.97 7.44
CA ARG A 104 4.30 -20.38 7.21
C ARG A 104 3.22 -21.32 7.73
N ASN A 105 2.67 -21.05 8.90
CA ASN A 105 1.60 -21.85 9.47
C ASN A 105 0.33 -21.81 8.60
N LEU A 106 -0.02 -20.63 8.07
CA LEU A 106 -1.14 -20.48 7.12
C LEU A 106 -0.86 -21.23 5.80
N MET A 107 0.34 -21.11 5.25
CA MET A 107 0.74 -21.83 4.03
C MET A 107 0.63 -23.36 4.15
N ILE A 108 0.71 -23.91 5.37
CA ILE A 108 0.58 -25.35 5.63
C ILE A 108 -0.88 -25.76 5.86
N ASN A 109 -1.67 -24.92 6.53
CA ASN A 109 -2.97 -25.31 7.08
C ASN A 109 -4.18 -24.70 6.36
N VAL A 110 -4.01 -23.63 5.60
CA VAL A 110 -5.07 -23.05 4.76
C VAL A 110 -5.12 -23.84 3.46
N VAL A 111 -6.27 -24.45 3.18
CA VAL A 111 -6.49 -25.28 2.00
C VAL A 111 -7.02 -24.42 0.86
N PRO A 112 -6.31 -24.35 -0.29
CA PRO A 112 -6.83 -23.68 -1.48
C PRO A 112 -8.07 -24.40 -2.03
N TRP A 113 -9.02 -23.61 -2.50
CA TRP A 113 -10.26 -24.04 -3.14
C TRP A 113 -10.01 -24.73 -4.48
N ASP A 114 -9.04 -24.24 -5.26
CA ASP A 114 -8.70 -24.80 -6.56
C ASP A 114 -7.20 -24.69 -6.89
N LYS A 115 -6.85 -25.17 -8.10
CA LYS A 115 -5.48 -25.18 -8.60
C LYS A 115 -4.94 -23.77 -8.86
N THR A 116 -5.79 -22.85 -9.31
CA THR A 116 -5.40 -21.45 -9.57
C THR A 116 -5.02 -20.78 -8.26
N GLU A 117 -5.87 -20.94 -7.24
CA GLU A 117 -5.63 -20.39 -5.92
C GLU A 117 -4.38 -20.99 -5.25
N PHE A 118 -4.15 -22.30 -5.42
CA PHE A 118 -2.91 -22.95 -4.97
C PHE A 118 -1.65 -22.36 -5.64
N LEU A 119 -1.70 -22.11 -6.94
CA LEU A 119 -0.58 -21.52 -7.69
C LEU A 119 -0.32 -20.08 -7.24
N LEU A 120 -1.38 -19.28 -7.07
CA LEU A 120 -1.30 -17.92 -6.54
C LEU A 120 -0.72 -17.94 -5.12
N GLN A 121 -1.24 -18.79 -4.24
CA GLN A 121 -0.78 -18.90 -2.85
C GLN A 121 0.72 -19.26 -2.77
N SER A 122 1.17 -20.24 -3.56
CA SER A 122 2.58 -20.68 -3.57
C SER A 122 3.54 -19.65 -4.16
N THR A 123 3.06 -18.72 -4.98
CA THR A 123 3.89 -17.73 -5.67
C THR A 123 3.86 -16.36 -4.98
N LEU A 124 2.67 -15.90 -4.59
CA LEU A 124 2.47 -14.57 -4.03
C LEU A 124 2.92 -14.47 -2.58
N ASN A 125 2.90 -15.56 -1.81
CA ASN A 125 3.22 -15.54 -0.39
C ASN A 125 4.74 -15.63 -0.09
N TYR A 126 5.55 -15.02 -0.96
CA TYR A 126 6.99 -14.87 -0.81
C TYR A 126 7.34 -13.41 -0.47
N PRO A 127 7.65 -13.07 0.80
CA PRO A 127 7.82 -11.68 1.25
C PRO A 127 8.84 -10.86 0.45
N ASN A 128 9.95 -11.48 0.04
CA ASN A 128 11.02 -10.80 -0.70
C ASN A 128 10.56 -10.22 -2.05
N LEU A 129 9.49 -10.76 -2.63
CA LEU A 129 8.89 -10.23 -3.86
C LEU A 129 8.36 -8.80 -3.65
N TRP A 130 7.87 -8.52 -2.43
CA TRP A 130 7.13 -7.31 -2.05
C TRP A 130 7.94 -6.30 -1.25
N ILE A 131 9.14 -6.65 -0.78
CA ILE A 131 9.97 -5.70 -0.04
C ILE A 131 10.38 -4.55 -0.99
N ARG A 132 9.92 -3.34 -0.65
CA ARG A 132 10.23 -2.09 -1.36
C ARG A 132 10.72 -1.03 -0.38
N PRO A 133 11.60 -0.10 -0.81
CA PRO A 133 11.98 1.03 0.02
C PRO A 133 10.74 1.84 0.43
N ILE A 134 10.67 2.20 1.71
CA ILE A 134 9.59 3.04 2.21
C ILE A 134 9.87 4.49 1.80
N SER A 135 9.03 5.04 0.92
CA SER A 135 8.98 6.48 0.66
C SER A 135 7.90 7.12 1.55
N TRP A 136 8.30 8.11 2.35
CA TRP A 136 7.37 8.91 3.13
C TRP A 136 6.99 10.16 2.35
N THR A 137 5.92 10.08 1.56
CA THR A 137 5.32 11.28 0.98
C THR A 137 4.46 11.93 2.05
N ARG A 138 4.72 13.20 2.37
CA ARG A 138 3.81 13.98 3.24
C ARG A 138 2.52 14.21 2.47
N ILE A 139 1.51 13.39 2.72
CA ILE A 139 0.15 13.74 2.36
C ILE A 139 -0.26 14.83 3.35
N SER A 140 -0.23 16.09 2.91
CA SER A 140 -0.75 17.19 3.74
C SER A 140 -2.20 16.89 4.09
N SER A 141 -2.64 17.23 5.31
CA SER A 141 -4.06 17.14 5.67
C SER A 141 -4.95 17.96 4.72
N GLU A 142 -4.37 18.96 4.06
CA GLU A 142 -5.01 19.81 3.05
C GLU A 142 -5.21 19.08 1.70
N MET A 143 -4.53 17.96 1.47
CA MET A 143 -4.68 17.12 0.27
C MET A 143 -5.70 15.99 0.48
N ARG A 144 -6.34 15.91 1.64
CA ARG A 144 -7.39 14.92 1.87
C ARG A 144 -8.55 15.22 0.92
N PRO A 145 -8.99 14.25 0.11
CA PRO A 145 -10.13 14.46 -0.77
C PRO A 145 -11.39 14.82 0.04
N ILE A 146 -12.30 15.57 -0.57
CA ILE A 146 -13.59 15.89 0.04
C ILE A 146 -14.53 14.68 -0.20
N PRO A 147 -15.22 14.17 0.84
CA PRO A 147 -16.17 13.09 0.63
C PRO A 147 -17.32 13.55 -0.27
N ASN A 148 -17.75 12.67 -1.18
CA ASN A 148 -18.89 12.96 -2.05
C ASN A 148 -20.20 12.87 -1.25
N GLN A 149 -20.69 14.01 -0.81
CA GLN A 149 -21.90 14.14 0.01
C GLN A 149 -23.20 13.80 -0.73
N ARG A 150 -23.16 13.61 -2.06
CA ARG A 150 -24.34 13.28 -2.86
C ARG A 150 -24.64 11.79 -2.90
N LEU A 151 -23.65 10.95 -2.56
CA LEU A 151 -23.82 9.50 -2.59
C LEU A 151 -24.63 9.06 -1.37
N ASN A 152 -25.65 8.23 -1.58
CA ASN A 152 -26.37 7.56 -0.50
C ASN A 152 -25.76 6.19 -0.16
N TYR A 153 -26.20 5.59 0.95
CA TYR A 153 -25.70 4.30 1.42
C TYR A 153 -25.72 3.20 0.34
N SER A 154 -26.83 3.07 -0.41
CA SER A 154 -26.95 2.04 -1.45
C SER A 154 -26.01 2.26 -2.62
N GLU A 155 -25.78 3.52 -3.01
CA GLU A 155 -24.84 3.87 -4.07
C GLU A 155 -23.40 3.56 -3.65
N ILE A 156 -23.05 3.84 -2.39
CA ILE A 156 -21.74 3.50 -1.82
C ILE A 156 -21.53 1.98 -1.78
N VAL A 157 -22.54 1.21 -1.38
CA VAL A 157 -22.43 -0.26 -1.36
C VAL A 157 -22.33 -0.82 -2.78
N ALA A 158 -23.09 -0.28 -3.73
CA ALA A 158 -23.03 -0.69 -5.13
C ALA A 158 -21.67 -0.37 -5.77
N SER A 159 -21.05 0.76 -5.41
CA SER A 159 -19.74 1.15 -5.95
C SER A 159 -18.59 0.26 -5.49
N LEU A 160 -18.75 -0.52 -4.40
CA LEU A 160 -17.70 -1.43 -3.92
C LEU A 160 -17.26 -2.46 -4.97
N TRP A 161 -18.15 -2.79 -5.91
CA TRP A 161 -17.96 -3.86 -6.89
C TRP A 161 -18.05 -3.35 -8.34
N HIS A 162 -17.95 -2.04 -8.56
CA HIS A 162 -18.17 -1.43 -9.87
C HIS A 162 -16.89 -1.46 -10.73
N GLY A 163 -17.06 -1.89 -11.98
CA GLY A 163 -16.02 -1.92 -13.00
C GLY A 163 -15.28 -3.25 -13.13
N THR A 164 -14.16 -3.21 -13.85
CA THR A 164 -13.31 -4.37 -14.21
C THR A 164 -11.99 -4.30 -13.46
N PRO A 165 -11.38 -5.42 -13.03
CA PRO A 165 -11.84 -6.79 -13.16
C PRO A 165 -12.72 -7.27 -12.00
N ASN A 166 -13.58 -8.25 -12.26
CA ASN A 166 -14.14 -9.08 -11.17
C ASN A 166 -13.08 -10.05 -10.62
N GLY A 167 -13.37 -10.75 -9.51
CA GLY A 167 -12.40 -11.65 -8.86
C GLY A 167 -11.83 -12.72 -9.81
N ARG A 168 -12.69 -13.38 -10.59
CA ARG A 168 -12.27 -14.42 -11.54
C ARG A 168 -11.40 -13.88 -12.68
N GLU A 169 -11.76 -12.71 -13.20
CA GLU A 169 -10.98 -12.01 -14.23
C GLU A 169 -9.60 -11.59 -13.70
N SER A 170 -9.55 -11.10 -12.46
CA SER A 170 -8.31 -10.78 -11.79
C SER A 170 -7.42 -12.01 -11.66
N ASP A 171 -7.94 -13.11 -11.09
CA ASP A 171 -7.15 -14.33 -10.87
C ASP A 171 -6.63 -14.92 -12.18
N ALA A 172 -7.44 -14.91 -13.24
CA ALA A 172 -7.01 -15.32 -14.57
C ALA A 172 -5.85 -14.46 -15.08
N CYS A 173 -5.93 -13.13 -14.93
CA CYS A 173 -4.85 -12.24 -15.31
C CYS A 173 -3.57 -12.48 -14.48
N LEU A 174 -3.69 -12.66 -13.17
CA LEU A 174 -2.55 -12.94 -12.29
C LEU A 174 -1.85 -14.25 -12.67
N LEU A 175 -2.61 -15.29 -13.00
CA LEU A 175 -2.09 -16.57 -13.48
C LEU A 175 -1.32 -16.42 -14.80
N GLU A 176 -1.86 -15.67 -15.76
CA GLU A 176 -1.21 -15.42 -17.06
C GLU A 176 0.09 -14.62 -16.91
N ILE A 177 0.13 -13.64 -15.99
CA ILE A 177 1.35 -12.91 -15.62
C ILE A 177 2.42 -13.87 -15.10
N MET A 178 2.04 -14.78 -14.20
CA MET A 178 2.95 -15.78 -13.66
C MET A 178 3.46 -16.73 -14.75
N HIS A 179 2.58 -17.24 -15.61
CA HIS A 179 2.97 -18.09 -16.73
C HIS A 179 3.91 -17.38 -17.70
N SER A 180 3.64 -16.12 -18.02
CA SER A 180 4.52 -15.29 -18.86
C SER A 180 5.94 -15.16 -18.29
N SER A 181 6.05 -14.96 -16.97
CA SER A 181 7.32 -14.89 -16.26
C SER A 181 8.06 -16.24 -16.26
N LEU A 182 7.37 -17.34 -15.97
CA LEU A 182 7.96 -18.67 -15.87
C LEU A 182 8.41 -19.21 -17.24
N ASN A 183 7.66 -18.88 -18.30
CA ASN A 183 7.96 -19.31 -19.66
C ASN A 183 8.98 -18.40 -20.38
N GLY A 184 9.51 -17.37 -19.70
CA GLY A 184 10.56 -16.50 -20.24
C GLY A 184 10.11 -15.50 -21.32
N THR A 185 8.81 -15.43 -21.61
CA THR A 185 8.27 -14.40 -22.53
C THR A 185 8.41 -13.00 -21.93
N CYS A 186 8.27 -12.89 -20.59
CA CYS A 186 8.48 -11.68 -19.81
C CYS A 186 7.68 -10.47 -20.34
N GLN A 187 6.47 -10.70 -20.86
CA GLN A 187 5.58 -9.67 -21.38
C GLN A 187 4.25 -9.66 -20.62
N VAL A 188 3.63 -8.50 -20.51
CA VAL A 188 2.31 -8.40 -19.89
C VAL A 188 1.27 -9.01 -20.85
N PRO A 189 0.44 -9.98 -20.40
CA PRO A 189 -0.61 -10.57 -21.23
C PRO A 189 -1.61 -9.50 -21.72
N GLN A 190 -2.05 -9.62 -22.97
CA GLN A 190 -2.95 -8.65 -23.60
C GLN A 190 -4.27 -8.46 -22.82
N ILE A 191 -4.82 -9.55 -22.29
CA ILE A 191 -6.05 -9.50 -21.48
C ILE A 191 -5.86 -8.65 -20.21
N CYS A 192 -4.69 -8.69 -19.59
CA CYS A 192 -4.36 -7.85 -18.44
C CYS A 192 -4.24 -6.38 -18.82
N ILE A 193 -3.63 -6.08 -19.99
CA ILE A 193 -3.53 -4.70 -20.50
C ILE A 193 -4.94 -4.12 -20.68
N GLU A 194 -5.84 -4.86 -21.33
CA GLU A 194 -7.21 -4.43 -21.57
C GLU A 194 -7.98 -4.16 -20.27
N MET A 195 -7.82 -5.02 -19.26
CA MET A 195 -8.41 -4.80 -17.93
C MET A 195 -7.84 -3.55 -17.26
N LEU A 196 -6.53 -3.30 -17.40
CA LEU A 196 -5.84 -2.17 -16.80
C LEU A 196 -6.12 -0.84 -17.49
N THR A 197 -6.49 -0.80 -18.77
CA THR A 197 -6.71 0.44 -19.52
C THR A 197 -8.19 0.72 -19.82
N ARG A 198 -9.10 -0.15 -19.35
CA ARG A 198 -10.54 0.03 -19.57
C ARG A 198 -11.05 1.27 -18.84
N ASP A 199 -11.83 2.07 -19.56
CA ASP A 199 -12.52 3.25 -19.04
C ASP A 199 -13.98 2.88 -18.70
N ASP A 200 -14.18 2.44 -17.46
CA ASP A 200 -15.44 1.92 -16.91
C ASP A 200 -15.69 2.46 -15.50
N ASP A 201 -15.10 3.61 -15.16
CA ASP A 201 -15.19 4.27 -13.85
C ASP A 201 -14.99 3.30 -12.67
N THR A 202 -14.08 2.32 -12.79
CA THR A 202 -13.82 1.31 -11.76
C THR A 202 -13.58 1.89 -10.36
N THR A 203 -14.32 1.39 -9.36
CA THR A 203 -14.18 1.74 -7.93
C THR A 203 -14.04 0.50 -7.06
N GLY A 204 -13.66 0.67 -5.81
CA GLY A 204 -13.70 -0.41 -4.81
C GLY A 204 -12.78 -1.61 -5.11
N TYR A 205 -13.32 -2.82 -5.04
CA TYR A 205 -12.57 -4.08 -5.21
C TYR A 205 -11.94 -4.22 -6.61
N PRO A 206 -12.65 -4.00 -7.73
CA PRO A 206 -12.00 -4.01 -9.04
C PRO A 206 -10.83 -3.02 -9.14
N LEU A 207 -10.92 -1.85 -8.49
CA LEU A 207 -9.86 -0.85 -8.51
C LEU A 207 -8.61 -1.29 -7.74
N THR A 208 -8.76 -1.92 -6.58
CA THR A 208 -7.62 -2.50 -5.84
C THR A 208 -6.98 -3.63 -6.64
N HIS A 209 -7.77 -4.43 -7.34
CA HIS A 209 -7.27 -5.51 -8.19
C HIS A 209 -6.49 -5.01 -9.41
N ARG A 210 -6.89 -3.88 -10.04
CA ARG A 210 -6.04 -3.24 -11.06
C ARG A 210 -4.67 -2.85 -10.51
N LEU A 211 -4.63 -2.29 -9.30
CA LEU A 211 -3.37 -1.94 -8.67
C LEU A 211 -2.53 -3.18 -8.33
N LEU A 212 -3.16 -4.25 -7.84
CA LEU A 212 -2.49 -5.54 -7.59
C LEU A 212 -1.85 -6.11 -8.87
N ILE A 213 -2.58 -6.10 -9.99
CA ILE A 213 -2.07 -6.55 -11.29
C ILE A 213 -0.82 -5.74 -11.70
N ILE A 214 -0.83 -4.42 -11.54
CA ILE A 214 0.35 -3.59 -11.83
C ILE A 214 1.52 -3.93 -10.90
N GLN A 215 1.26 -4.12 -9.61
CA GLN A 215 2.30 -4.50 -8.65
C GLN A 215 2.90 -5.87 -8.98
N MET A 216 2.09 -6.80 -9.48
CA MET A 216 2.53 -8.09 -9.99
C MET A 216 3.43 -7.96 -11.21
N VAL A 217 3.04 -7.17 -12.20
CA VAL A 217 3.87 -6.86 -13.38
C VAL A 217 5.24 -6.32 -12.95
N LYS A 218 5.27 -5.36 -12.02
CA LYS A 218 6.52 -4.80 -11.45
C LYS A 218 7.34 -5.85 -10.71
N ALA A 219 6.68 -6.69 -9.90
CA ALA A 219 7.32 -7.70 -9.08
C ALA A 219 8.03 -8.78 -9.91
N PHE A 220 7.39 -9.23 -11.01
CA PHE A 220 7.96 -10.17 -11.98
C PHE A 220 8.84 -9.50 -13.04
N ARG A 221 9.00 -8.18 -13.01
CA ARG A 221 9.79 -7.39 -13.97
C ARG A 221 9.38 -7.65 -15.43
N LEU A 222 8.08 -7.81 -15.67
CA LEU A 222 7.57 -7.98 -17.03
C LEU A 222 7.73 -6.67 -17.81
N ARG A 223 7.96 -6.79 -19.12
CA ARG A 223 8.07 -5.65 -20.02
C ARG A 223 6.68 -5.08 -20.28
N GLU A 224 6.50 -3.82 -19.90
CA GLU A 224 5.35 -3.01 -20.29
C GLU A 224 5.39 -2.77 -21.81
N THR A 225 4.22 -2.65 -22.43
CA THR A 225 4.13 -2.32 -23.86
C THR A 225 4.16 -0.81 -24.05
N ASN A 226 4.66 -0.32 -25.19
CA ASN A 226 4.68 1.11 -25.51
C ASN A 226 3.28 1.77 -25.49
N ALA A 227 2.22 0.97 -25.58
CA ALA A 227 0.83 1.43 -25.54
C ALA A 227 0.33 1.76 -24.12
N ALA A 228 0.97 1.26 -23.05
CA ALA A 228 0.54 1.49 -21.68
C ALA A 228 1.73 1.44 -20.71
N LEU A 229 2.24 2.62 -20.33
CA LEU A 229 3.19 2.75 -19.23
C LEU A 229 2.40 2.74 -17.91
N PHE A 230 2.37 1.58 -17.24
CA PHE A 230 1.58 1.36 -16.03
C PHE A 230 2.06 2.20 -14.84
N SER A 231 3.30 2.67 -14.89
CA SER A 231 3.82 3.67 -13.95
C SER A 231 2.95 4.92 -13.81
N TYR A 232 2.24 5.35 -14.88
CA TYR A 232 1.30 6.48 -14.82
C TYR A 232 -0.07 6.11 -14.22
N LEU A 233 -0.44 4.83 -14.22
CA LEU A 233 -1.70 4.37 -13.66
C LEU A 233 -1.66 4.28 -12.14
N ILE A 234 -0.49 4.00 -11.54
CA ILE A 234 -0.35 3.86 -10.09
C ILE A 234 -0.81 5.12 -9.33
N PRO A 235 -0.32 6.34 -9.63
CA PRO A 235 -0.78 7.54 -8.93
C PRO A 235 -2.28 7.77 -9.09
N THR A 236 -2.82 7.53 -10.28
CA THR A 236 -4.25 7.68 -10.59
C THR A 236 -5.11 6.71 -9.78
N TYR A 237 -4.76 5.42 -9.77
CA TYR A 237 -5.48 4.40 -9.00
C TYR A 237 -5.37 4.65 -7.51
N CYS A 238 -4.20 5.05 -7.01
CA CYS A 238 -4.03 5.38 -5.61
C CYS A 238 -4.83 6.61 -5.18
N ALA A 239 -4.92 7.64 -6.01
CA ALA A 239 -5.76 8.81 -5.73
C ALA A 239 -7.24 8.42 -5.68
N ARG A 240 -7.71 7.56 -6.60
CA ARG A 240 -9.10 7.07 -6.63
C ARG A 240 -9.40 6.15 -5.45
N ILE A 241 -8.50 5.23 -5.09
CA ILE A 241 -8.63 4.39 -3.88
C ILE A 241 -8.72 5.26 -2.61
N LEU A 242 -7.90 6.31 -2.51
CA LEU A 242 -7.97 7.24 -1.39
C LEU A 242 -9.32 7.99 -1.34
N GLN A 243 -9.84 8.41 -2.49
CA GLN A 243 -11.17 9.02 -2.59
C GLN A 243 -12.27 8.04 -2.16
N ASP A 244 -12.22 6.78 -2.60
CA ASP A 244 -13.15 5.73 -2.20
C ASP A 244 -13.12 5.53 -0.68
N LEU A 245 -11.92 5.43 -0.09
CA LEU A 245 -11.76 5.28 1.35
C LEU A 245 -12.37 6.44 2.14
N VAL A 246 -12.18 7.69 1.68
CA VAL A 246 -12.79 8.87 2.31
C VAL A 246 -14.31 8.85 2.20
N ASN A 247 -14.85 8.41 1.06
CA ASN A 247 -16.29 8.26 0.88
C ASN A 247 -16.86 7.19 1.83
N LEU A 248 -16.18 6.05 1.99
CA LEU A 248 -16.58 4.98 2.90
C LEU A 248 -16.56 5.42 4.36
N GLU A 249 -15.54 6.17 4.76
CA GLU A 249 -15.42 6.73 6.10
C GLU A 249 -16.57 7.70 6.43
N ALA A 250 -16.97 8.54 5.46
CA ALA A 250 -18.10 9.44 5.63
C ALA A 250 -19.44 8.72 5.89
N TRP A 251 -19.53 7.45 5.50
CA TRP A 251 -20.68 6.57 5.74
C TRP A 251 -20.43 5.53 6.84
N ASN A 252 -19.45 5.77 7.72
CA ASN A 252 -19.09 4.89 8.85
C ASN A 252 -18.75 3.44 8.44
N PHE A 253 -18.13 3.25 7.28
CA PHE A 253 -17.68 1.93 6.79
C PHE A 253 -18.81 0.88 6.80
N PRO A 254 -19.77 0.95 5.84
CA PRO A 254 -20.86 -0.04 5.75
C PRO A 254 -20.31 -1.47 5.77
N ASN A 255 -21.02 -2.41 6.39
CA ASN A 255 -20.54 -3.80 6.61
C ASN A 255 -19.79 -4.46 5.44
N PRO A 256 -20.25 -4.42 4.16
CA PRO A 256 -19.48 -5.03 3.05
C PRO A 256 -18.18 -4.32 2.70
N SER A 257 -17.95 -3.10 3.20
CA SER A 257 -16.76 -2.28 2.91
C SER A 257 -15.64 -2.42 3.93
N GLN A 258 -15.86 -3.06 5.08
CA GLN A 258 -14.86 -3.18 6.13
C GLN A 258 -13.67 -4.05 5.70
N ASP A 259 -13.94 -5.14 4.97
CA ASP A 259 -12.89 -5.97 4.36
C ASP A 259 -12.14 -5.20 3.28
N LEU A 260 -12.88 -4.47 2.43
CA LEU A 260 -12.29 -3.68 1.37
C LEU A 260 -11.39 -2.55 1.91
N MET A 261 -11.80 -1.89 3.00
CA MET A 261 -10.99 -0.89 3.70
C MET A 261 -9.64 -1.47 4.14
N THR A 262 -9.64 -2.71 4.64
CA THR A 262 -8.41 -3.39 5.10
C THR A 262 -7.48 -3.69 3.92
N GLN A 263 -8.04 -4.10 2.77
CA GLN A 263 -7.27 -4.30 1.54
C GLN A 263 -6.72 -2.97 0.99
N GLN A 264 -7.53 -1.91 0.98
CA GLN A 264 -7.20 -0.58 0.46
C GLN A 264 -6.16 0.18 1.30
N SER A 265 -6.09 -0.09 2.61
CA SER A 265 -5.14 0.55 3.53
C SER A 265 -3.74 -0.09 3.51
N THR A 266 -3.57 -1.22 2.82
CA THR A 266 -2.27 -1.86 2.62
C THR A 266 -1.55 -1.20 1.44
N ARG A 267 -0.31 -0.73 1.66
CA ARG A 267 0.47 0.10 0.72
C ARG A 267 0.83 -0.63 -0.59
N MET A 268 -0.11 -0.70 -1.54
CA MET A 268 0.16 -1.05 -2.93
C MET A 268 0.51 0.18 -3.80
N CYS A 269 0.65 1.36 -3.20
CA CYS A 269 0.82 2.64 -3.89
C CYS A 269 2.27 3.13 -4.06
N ASN A 270 3.25 2.23 -3.95
CA ASN A 270 4.68 2.50 -4.13
C ASN A 270 5.21 2.00 -5.49
#